data_AF-A0A9D9PVH9-F1
#
_entry.id   AF-A0A9D9PVH9-F1
#
_cell.length_a   1.000
_cell.length_b   1.000
_cell.length_c   1.000
_cell.angle_alpha   90.00
_cell.angle_beta   90.00
_cell.angle_gamma   90.00
#
_symmetry.space_group_name_H-M   'P 1'
#
loop_
_entity.id
_entity.type
_entity.pdbx_description
1 polymer ?
#
loop_
_entity_poly.entity_id
_entity_poly.type
_entity_poly.pdbx_seq_one_letter_code
_entity_poly.pdbx_strand_id
1 'polypeptide(L)'
;YYMGKKGLETGKWVNVETGTYYFGADGKAYTGLNKVGNTEFYFLENGLLAEGWLNVGDKRCYYENGVALRGPVYISGDYFNLGEGGYITAGWVNWSGERYYNLEGGYMATGWQYIDGEQYYFDSEGVMQFDTVIDGIELGADGTAIYD
;
A
#
# COMPACT_ATOMS: atom_id res chain seq x y z
N TYR A 1 15.89 -23.47 10.07
CA TYR A 1 17.21 -23.88 9.54
C TYR A 1 17.03 -24.46 8.16
N TYR A 2 17.94 -24.14 7.25
CA TYR A 2 17.97 -24.73 5.91
C TYR A 2 19.38 -25.21 5.58
N MET A 3 19.48 -26.45 5.11
CA MET A 3 20.75 -27.08 4.76
C MET A 3 20.90 -27.10 3.25
N GLY A 4 21.86 -26.34 2.74
CA GLY A 4 22.26 -26.37 1.33
C GLY A 4 23.36 -27.39 1.07
N LYS A 5 23.82 -27.48 -0.19
CA LYS A 5 24.88 -28.40 -0.62
C LYS A 5 26.21 -28.21 0.12
N LYS A 6 26.43 -27.05 0.73
CA LYS A 6 27.65 -26.68 1.45
C LYS A 6 27.47 -26.63 2.97
N GLY A 7 26.31 -27.05 3.51
CA GLY A 7 26.00 -27.01 4.93
C GLY A 7 24.89 -26.03 5.28
N LEU A 8 24.86 -25.56 6.53
CA LEU A 8 23.83 -24.66 7.04
C LEU A 8 23.91 -23.29 6.35
N GLU A 9 22.81 -22.86 5.74
CA GLU A 9 22.70 -21.55 5.11
C GLU A 9 22.33 -20.49 6.17
N THR A 10 23.13 -19.43 6.29
CA THR A 10 22.95 -18.34 7.28
C THR A 10 23.22 -16.99 6.63
N GLY A 11 22.55 -15.95 7.13
CA GLY A 11 22.70 -14.56 6.68
C GLY A 11 22.38 -14.34 5.19
N LYS A 12 21.39 -15.04 4.64
CA LYS A 12 21.14 -15.00 3.20
C LYS A 12 19.71 -15.33 2.78
N TRP A 13 19.39 -14.85 1.58
CA TRP A 13 18.24 -15.26 0.80
C TRP A 13 18.39 -16.70 0.29
N VAL A 14 17.31 -17.46 0.38
CA VAL A 14 17.19 -18.82 -0.15
C VAL A 14 15.88 -18.91 -0.93
N ASN A 15 16.00 -19.23 -2.22
CA ASN A 15 14.86 -19.44 -3.11
C ASN A 15 14.69 -20.94 -3.32
N VAL A 16 13.49 -21.45 -3.04
CA VAL A 16 13.08 -22.84 -3.26
C VAL A 16 11.74 -22.86 -4.00
N GLU A 17 11.27 -24.05 -4.35
CA GLU A 17 10.00 -24.23 -5.08
C GLU A 17 8.80 -23.58 -4.38
N THR A 18 8.78 -23.63 -3.04
CA THR A 18 7.70 -23.03 -2.24
C THR A 18 7.82 -21.50 -2.10
N GLY A 19 8.92 -20.91 -2.59
CA GLY A 19 9.18 -19.47 -2.62
C GLY A 19 10.46 -19.05 -1.89
N THR A 20 10.47 -17.80 -1.43
CA THR A 20 11.68 -17.12 -0.93
C THR A 20 11.69 -17.01 0.58
N TYR A 21 12.85 -17.26 1.19
CA TYR A 21 13.10 -17.16 2.63
C TYR A 21 14.37 -16.35 2.87
N TYR A 22 14.49 -15.74 4.05
CA TYR A 22 15.76 -15.22 4.55
C TYR A 22 16.15 -15.95 5.82
N PHE A 23 17.33 -16.56 5.85
CA PHE A 23 17.86 -17.20 7.04
C PHE A 23 18.84 -16.25 7.73
N GLY A 24 18.59 -15.93 8.99
CA GLY A 24 19.43 -15.07 9.81
C GLY A 24 20.82 -15.64 10.07
N ALA A 25 21.68 -14.88 10.74
CA ALA A 25 23.01 -15.33 11.13
C ALA A 25 22.96 -16.53 12.11
N ASP A 26 21.86 -16.67 12.85
CA ASP A 26 21.59 -17.82 13.71
C ASP A 26 21.04 -19.04 12.94
N GLY A 27 20.85 -18.93 11.62
CA GLY A 27 20.32 -19.97 10.75
C GLY A 27 18.81 -20.20 10.85
N LYS A 28 18.07 -19.38 11.60
CA LYS A 28 16.60 -19.44 11.62
C LYS A 28 16.03 -18.61 10.47
N ALA A 29 14.89 -19.05 9.93
CA ALA A 29 14.15 -18.23 8.97
C ALA A 29 13.60 -17.00 9.69
N TYR A 30 13.67 -15.84 9.05
CA TYR A 30 12.97 -14.65 9.51
C TYR A 30 11.46 -14.84 9.39
N THR A 31 10.72 -14.28 10.35
CA THR A 31 9.26 -14.23 10.39
C THR A 31 8.83 -12.85 10.88
N GLY A 32 7.68 -12.37 10.43
CA GLY A 32 7.24 -10.99 10.67
C GLY A 32 8.11 -9.95 9.97
N LEU A 33 8.06 -8.71 10.46
CA LEU A 33 8.78 -7.57 9.89
C LEU A 33 10.27 -7.60 10.30
N ASN A 34 11.16 -7.68 9.32
CA ASN A 34 12.61 -7.73 9.53
C ASN A 34 13.35 -6.84 8.53
N LYS A 35 14.51 -6.29 8.94
CA LYS A 35 15.41 -5.57 8.05
C LYS A 35 16.45 -6.49 7.45
N VAL A 36 16.61 -6.42 6.13
CA VAL A 36 17.74 -7.01 5.40
C VAL A 36 18.44 -5.89 4.64
N GLY A 37 19.63 -5.51 5.09
CA GLY A 37 20.25 -4.25 4.69
C GLY A 37 19.42 -3.06 5.19
N ASN A 38 19.05 -2.16 4.28
CA ASN A 38 18.25 -0.97 4.60
C ASN A 38 16.75 -1.14 4.31
N THR A 39 16.33 -2.30 3.80
CA THR A 39 14.94 -2.55 3.38
C THR A 39 14.23 -3.40 4.43
N GLU A 40 13.00 -3.01 4.76
CA GLU A 40 12.09 -3.79 5.60
C GLU A 40 11.29 -4.77 4.74
N PHE A 41 11.37 -6.04 5.11
CA PHE A 41 10.64 -7.14 4.49
C PHE A 41 9.71 -7.79 5.51
N TYR A 42 8.52 -8.18 5.08
CA TYR A 42 7.62 -9.00 5.85
C TYR A 42 7.73 -10.46 5.40
N PHE A 43 7.94 -11.34 6.37
CA PHE A 43 7.91 -12.78 6.19
C PHE A 43 6.70 -13.33 6.94
N LEU A 44 5.95 -14.24 6.32
CA LEU A 44 4.85 -14.94 6.95
C LEU A 44 5.34 -15.78 8.14
N GLU A 45 4.43 -16.29 8.96
CA GLU A 45 4.78 -17.09 10.15
C GLU A 45 5.57 -18.36 9.80
N ASN A 46 5.37 -18.91 8.60
CA ASN A 46 6.13 -20.05 8.09
C ASN A 46 7.51 -19.66 7.50
N GLY A 47 7.85 -18.37 7.51
CA GLY A 47 9.10 -17.79 7.01
C GLY A 47 9.11 -17.42 5.54
N LEU A 48 8.01 -17.66 4.82
CA LEU A 48 7.88 -17.30 3.40
C LEU A 48 7.84 -15.77 3.23
N LEU A 49 8.57 -15.23 2.27
CA LEU A 49 8.50 -13.82 1.90
C LEU A 49 7.08 -13.47 1.45
N ALA A 50 6.52 -12.39 2.00
CA ALA A 50 5.13 -12.02 1.79
C ALA A 50 4.86 -11.48 0.37
N GLU A 51 3.69 -11.81 -0.16
CA GLU A 51 3.23 -11.38 -1.49
C GLU A 51 1.70 -11.17 -1.47
N GLY A 52 1.22 -10.14 -2.14
CA GLY A 52 -0.19 -9.83 -2.29
C GLY A 52 -0.86 -9.23 -1.05
N TRP A 53 -2.19 -9.27 -1.03
CA TRP A 53 -3.01 -8.76 0.07
C TRP A 53 -2.86 -9.60 1.34
N LEU A 54 -2.49 -8.95 2.45
CA LEU A 54 -2.32 -9.59 3.75
C LEU A 54 -2.85 -8.71 4.86
N ASN A 55 -3.44 -9.35 5.88
CA ASN A 55 -3.78 -8.67 7.13
C ASN A 55 -2.62 -8.83 8.11
N VAL A 56 -2.02 -7.71 8.52
CA VAL A 56 -0.99 -7.64 9.56
C VAL A 56 -1.60 -6.95 10.77
N GLY A 57 -2.06 -7.75 11.73
CA GLY A 57 -2.95 -7.27 12.78
C GLY A 57 -4.33 -6.92 12.20
N ASP A 58 -4.80 -5.71 12.49
CA ASP A 58 -6.04 -5.13 11.97
C ASP A 58 -5.86 -4.39 10.63
N LYS A 59 -4.62 -4.24 10.17
CA LYS A 59 -4.27 -3.50 8.95
C LYS A 59 -4.21 -4.43 7.75
N ARG A 60 -4.91 -4.06 6.68
CA ARG A 60 -4.83 -4.75 5.39
C ARG A 60 -3.80 -4.04 4.50
N CYS A 61 -2.71 -4.73 4.21
CA CYS A 61 -1.58 -4.24 3.42
C CYS A 61 -1.48 -5.03 2.11
N TYR A 62 -0.76 -4.47 1.13
CA TYR A 62 -0.34 -5.20 -0.05
C TYR A 62 1.19 -5.29 -0.06
N TYR A 63 1.72 -6.50 -0.23
CA TYR A 63 3.14 -6.76 -0.28
C TYR A 63 3.58 -7.16 -1.68
N GLU A 64 4.69 -6.62 -2.15
CA GLU A 64 5.36 -7.05 -3.37
C GLU A 64 6.81 -7.36 -3.04
N ASN A 65 7.25 -8.60 -3.27
CA ASN A 65 8.57 -9.10 -2.89
C ASN A 65 8.88 -8.84 -1.40
N GLY A 66 7.89 -9.03 -0.53
CA GLY A 66 7.97 -8.81 0.90
C GLY A 66 7.97 -7.37 1.36
N VAL A 67 7.90 -6.38 0.45
CA VAL A 67 7.86 -4.96 0.82
C VAL A 67 6.42 -4.46 0.77
N ALA A 68 5.96 -3.81 1.84
CA ALA A 68 4.64 -3.18 1.86
C ALA A 68 4.59 -1.99 0.91
N LEU A 69 3.63 -1.99 -0.02
CA LEU A 69 3.37 -0.87 -0.92
C LEU A 69 2.71 0.30 -0.18
N ARG A 70 2.89 1.51 -0.72
CA ARG A 70 2.38 2.79 -0.18
C ARG A 70 1.87 3.68 -1.31
N GLY A 71 1.00 4.62 -0.98
CA GLY A 71 0.42 5.56 -1.93
C GLY A 71 -0.53 4.91 -2.95
N PRO A 72 -0.85 5.62 -4.05
CA PRO A 72 -1.65 5.12 -5.16
C PRO A 72 -0.98 3.92 -5.84
N VAL A 73 -1.73 2.83 -6.02
CA VAL A 73 -1.28 1.60 -6.66
C VAL A 73 -2.39 1.00 -7.52
N TYR A 74 -2.00 0.35 -8.62
CA TYR A 74 -2.92 -0.40 -9.47
C TYR A 74 -2.73 -1.90 -9.24
N ILE A 75 -3.77 -2.55 -8.70
CA ILE A 75 -3.72 -3.96 -8.31
C ILE A 75 -4.89 -4.68 -8.97
N SER A 76 -4.58 -5.61 -9.87
CA SER A 76 -5.55 -6.55 -10.46
C SER A 76 -6.78 -5.94 -11.13
N GLY A 77 -6.68 -4.72 -11.66
CA GLY A 77 -7.81 -4.04 -12.32
C GLY A 77 -8.30 -2.79 -11.61
N ASP A 78 -7.92 -2.62 -10.36
CA ASP A 78 -8.46 -1.57 -9.49
C ASP A 78 -7.34 -0.68 -8.94
N TYR A 79 -7.67 0.59 -8.72
CA TYR A 79 -6.78 1.53 -8.03
C TYR A 79 -7.07 1.59 -6.54
N PHE A 80 -6.02 1.65 -5.73
CA PHE A 80 -6.07 1.76 -4.27
C PHE A 80 -5.07 2.82 -3.81
N ASN A 81 -5.29 3.43 -2.64
CA ASN A 81 -4.26 4.22 -1.98
C ASN A 81 -3.95 3.66 -0.57
N LEU A 82 -2.75 3.13 -0.36
CA LEU A 82 -2.32 2.56 0.93
C LEU A 82 -1.71 3.61 1.89
N GLY A 83 -1.71 4.89 1.50
CA GLY A 83 -1.19 6.01 2.28
C GLY A 83 0.28 5.82 2.71
N GLU A 84 0.73 6.69 3.63
CA GLU A 84 2.09 6.60 4.19
C GLU A 84 2.28 5.39 5.12
N GLY A 85 1.20 4.96 5.76
CA GLY A 85 1.18 3.82 6.66
C GLY A 85 1.37 2.47 5.95
N GLY A 86 1.13 2.39 4.64
CA GLY A 86 1.24 1.16 3.85
C GLY A 86 0.09 0.19 4.06
N TYR A 87 -1.09 0.69 4.44
CA TYR A 87 -2.30 -0.10 4.63
C TYR A 87 -3.52 0.67 4.12
N ILE A 88 -4.50 -0.08 3.62
CA ILE A 88 -5.71 0.50 3.05
C ILE A 88 -6.63 0.99 4.17
N THR A 89 -7.23 2.17 3.96
CA THR A 89 -8.25 2.78 4.82
C THR A 89 -9.37 3.31 3.93
N ALA A 90 -10.59 3.40 4.46
CA ALA A 90 -11.66 4.16 3.81
C ALA A 90 -11.59 5.63 4.26
N GLY A 91 -12.04 6.53 3.40
CA GLY A 91 -12.06 7.97 3.66
C GLY A 91 -10.83 8.71 3.11
N TRP A 92 -10.56 9.87 3.69
CA TRP A 92 -9.48 10.77 3.26
C TRP A 92 -8.09 10.18 3.51
N VAL A 93 -7.24 10.25 2.49
CA VAL A 93 -5.85 9.79 2.54
C VAL A 93 -4.92 10.87 2.02
N ASN A 94 -3.84 11.12 2.74
CA ASN A 94 -2.76 11.98 2.28
C ASN A 94 -1.58 11.14 1.81
N TRP A 95 -1.00 11.51 0.68
CA TRP A 95 0.21 10.91 0.16
C TRP A 95 1.06 11.93 -0.58
N SER A 96 2.31 12.09 -0.15
CA SER A 96 3.27 13.01 -0.80
C SER A 96 2.79 14.47 -0.92
N GLY A 97 1.96 14.93 0.03
CA GLY A 97 1.39 16.28 0.04
C GLY A 97 0.07 16.41 -0.74
N GLU A 98 -0.34 15.39 -1.47
CA GLU A 98 -1.59 15.35 -2.23
C GLU A 98 -2.71 14.68 -1.42
N ARG A 99 -3.96 15.10 -1.69
CA ARG A 99 -5.17 14.56 -1.06
C ARG A 99 -5.88 13.60 -2.00
N TYR A 100 -6.29 12.47 -1.44
CA TYR A 100 -7.04 11.40 -2.10
C TYR A 100 -8.25 11.02 -1.24
N TYR A 101 -9.17 10.27 -1.84
CA TYR A 101 -10.26 9.63 -1.11
C TYR A 101 -10.38 8.18 -1.50
N ASN A 102 -10.38 7.30 -0.50
CA ASN A 102 -10.69 5.89 -0.69
C ASN A 102 -12.17 5.66 -0.39
N LEU A 103 -12.89 5.16 -1.38
CA LEU A 103 -14.28 4.72 -1.26
C LEU A 103 -14.40 3.54 -0.27
N GLU A 104 -15.63 3.16 0.06
CA GLU A 104 -15.87 1.93 0.80
C GLU A 104 -15.27 0.72 0.06
N GLY A 105 -14.65 -0.20 0.80
CA GLY A 105 -13.83 -1.28 0.23
C GLY A 105 -12.40 -0.86 -0.13
N GLY A 106 -12.10 0.44 -0.06
CA GLY A 106 -10.76 1.01 -0.15
C GLY A 106 -10.30 1.40 -1.56
N TYR A 107 -11.19 1.30 -2.55
CA TYR A 107 -10.93 1.73 -3.93
C TYR A 107 -10.67 3.23 -4.00
N MET A 108 -9.69 3.65 -4.78
CA MET A 108 -9.37 5.06 -4.94
C MET A 108 -10.44 5.76 -5.79
N ALA A 109 -10.93 6.89 -5.30
CA ALA A 109 -11.93 7.69 -5.98
C ALA A 109 -11.32 8.47 -7.15
N THR A 110 -12.09 8.61 -8.22
CA THR A 110 -11.79 9.45 -9.39
C THR A 110 -13.06 10.16 -9.84
N GLY A 111 -12.92 11.28 -10.55
CA GLY A 111 -14.03 12.11 -11.02
C GLY A 111 -14.79 12.81 -9.89
N TRP A 112 -16.02 13.23 -10.19
CA TRP A 112 -16.91 13.87 -9.23
C TRP A 112 -17.42 12.90 -8.17
N GLN A 113 -17.31 13.30 -6.90
CA GLN A 113 -17.74 12.51 -5.74
C GLN A 113 -18.52 13.37 -4.76
N TYR A 114 -19.57 12.81 -4.17
CA TYR A 114 -20.33 13.43 -3.10
C TYR A 114 -19.92 12.80 -1.76
N ILE A 115 -19.26 13.57 -0.91
CA ILE A 115 -18.63 13.11 0.33
C ILE A 115 -19.09 14.03 1.47
N ASP A 116 -19.74 13.45 2.47
CA ASP A 116 -20.18 14.13 3.69
C ASP A 116 -20.97 15.43 3.47
N GLY A 117 -21.76 15.49 2.40
CA GLY A 117 -22.61 16.65 2.09
C GLY A 117 -22.05 17.59 1.03
N GLU A 118 -20.79 17.42 0.64
CA GLU A 118 -20.07 18.31 -0.27
C GLU A 118 -19.67 17.58 -1.57
N GLN A 119 -19.51 18.32 -2.66
CA GLN A 119 -18.95 17.78 -3.91
C GLN A 119 -17.46 18.09 -4.04
N TYR A 120 -16.70 17.06 -4.43
CA TYR A 120 -15.28 17.14 -4.73
C TYR A 120 -15.02 16.54 -6.11
N TYR A 121 -13.91 16.93 -6.72
CA TYR A 121 -13.41 16.30 -7.95
C TYR A 121 -12.01 15.72 -7.72
N PHE A 122 -11.81 14.47 -8.14
CA PHE A 122 -10.53 13.79 -8.16
C PHE A 122 -10.11 13.55 -9.62
N ASP A 123 -8.86 13.81 -9.97
CA ASP A 123 -8.39 13.58 -11.34
C ASP A 123 -8.23 12.08 -11.68
N SER A 124 -7.72 11.76 -12.87
CA SER A 124 -7.52 10.36 -13.29
C SER A 124 -6.47 9.61 -12.47
N GLU A 125 -5.58 10.33 -11.78
CA GLU A 125 -4.60 9.78 -10.85
C GLU A 125 -5.13 9.77 -9.41
N GLY A 126 -6.38 10.17 -9.20
CA GLY A 126 -7.07 10.20 -7.91
C GLY A 126 -6.74 11.42 -7.03
N VAL A 127 -6.02 12.42 -7.55
CA VAL A 127 -5.65 13.62 -6.79
C VAL A 127 -6.83 14.58 -6.74
N MET A 128 -7.21 15.00 -5.53
CA MET A 128 -8.27 15.98 -5.29
C MET A 128 -7.87 17.35 -5.86
N GLN A 129 -8.74 17.93 -6.68
CA GLN A 129 -8.55 19.26 -7.24
C GLN A 129 -9.16 20.33 -6.31
N PHE A 130 -8.55 21.52 -6.28
CA PHE A 130 -8.97 22.67 -5.47
C PHE A 130 -8.46 23.97 -6.13
N ASP A 131 -9.01 25.12 -5.74
CA ASP A 131 -8.68 26.45 -6.32
C ASP A 131 -8.71 26.46 -7.87
N THR A 132 -9.72 25.83 -8.46
CA THR A 132 -9.82 25.64 -9.92
C THR A 132 -11.27 25.53 -10.38
N VAL A 133 -11.49 25.42 -11.68
CA VAL A 133 -12.82 25.21 -12.28
C VAL A 133 -12.82 23.91 -13.08
N ILE A 134 -13.73 23.00 -12.75
CA ILE A 134 -13.94 21.73 -13.45
C ILE A 134 -15.38 21.69 -13.96
N ASP A 135 -15.60 21.38 -15.24
CA ASP A 135 -16.94 21.32 -15.86
C ASP A 135 -17.83 22.56 -15.61
N GLY A 136 -17.21 23.73 -15.44
CA GLY A 136 -17.90 24.99 -15.14
C GLY A 136 -18.29 25.19 -13.67
N ILE A 137 -17.85 24.31 -12.77
CA ILE A 137 -18.04 24.39 -11.32
C ILE A 137 -16.72 24.86 -10.67
N GLU A 138 -16.78 25.93 -9.89
CA GLU A 138 -15.63 26.41 -9.11
C GLU A 138 -15.41 25.53 -7.87
N LEU A 139 -14.16 25.13 -7.64
CA LEU A 139 -13.73 24.41 -6.45
C LEU A 139 -12.91 25.36 -5.57
N GLY A 140 -13.31 25.50 -4.31
CA GLY A 140 -12.60 26.34 -3.34
C GLY A 140 -11.26 25.74 -2.91
N ALA A 141 -10.56 26.45 -2.01
CA ALA A 141 -9.24 26.05 -1.50
C ALA A 141 -9.23 24.72 -0.71
N ASP A 142 -10.37 24.29 -0.20
CA ASP A 142 -10.55 22.99 0.48
C ASP A 142 -11.02 21.88 -0.48
N GLY A 143 -11.27 22.22 -1.74
CA GLY A 143 -11.70 21.34 -2.81
C GLY A 143 -13.22 21.22 -2.97
N THR A 144 -14.04 21.91 -2.16
CA THR A 144 -15.50 21.80 -2.26
C THR A 144 -16.04 22.62 -3.43
N ALA A 145 -17.03 22.07 -4.14
CA ALA A 145 -17.78 22.81 -5.15
C ALA A 145 -18.51 24.02 -4.55
N ILE A 146 -18.38 25.17 -5.22
CA ILE A 146 -19.07 26.42 -4.89
C ILE A 146 -20.25 26.56 -5.86
N TYR A 147 -21.44 26.79 -5.31
CA TYR A 147 -22.66 27.05 -6.07
C TYR A 147 -23.13 28.48 -5.79
N ASP A 148 -23.51 29.20 -6.85
CA ASP A 148 -24.10 30.55 -6.79
C ASP A 148 -25.55 30.56 -6.26
#